data_AF-A0A7L4PW84-F1
#
_entry.id   AF-A0A7L4PW84-F1
#
_cell.length_a   1.000
_cell.length_b   1.000
_cell.length_c   1.000
_cell.angle_alpha   90.00
_cell.angle_beta   90.00
_cell.angle_gamma   90.00
#
_symmetry.space_group_name_H-M   'P 1'
#
loop_
_entity.id
_entity.type
_entity.pdbx_description
1 polymer ?
#
loop_
_entity_poly.entity_id
_entity_poly.type
_entity_poly.pdbx_seq_one_letter_code
_entity_poly.pdbx_strand_id
1 'polypeptide(L)'
;MVGDDAQLYTIEGVAAGMIMLLTAYLVLNTTSVFTPGDVHIPDMQLEQTVSDALAMMDTPAVNGGRSDLARFVQNATGSGRADFHNALMATYLRSTTGPPIQAPVNDLQYEAQIYYRQSATGSVQNMTFTRSAANGGREYLAREPAVRVTRWVSYDPALPHTLGLPWDNREQALLLEVMVWRG
;
A
#
# COMPACT_ATOMS: atom_id res chain seq x y z
N MET A 1 14.64 -71.13 4.71
CA MET A 1 14.31 -70.07 3.74
C MET A 1 13.15 -69.27 4.31
N VAL A 2 13.43 -68.08 4.83
CA VAL A 2 12.42 -67.08 5.20
C VAL A 2 12.46 -66.05 4.07
N GLY A 3 11.33 -65.86 3.39
CA GLY A 3 11.26 -65.39 2.01
C GLY A 3 11.47 -63.89 1.79
N ASP A 4 12.18 -63.59 0.70
CA ASP A 4 12.39 -62.25 0.13
C ASP A 4 11.06 -61.57 -0.28
N ASP A 5 10.00 -62.36 -0.49
CA ASP A 5 8.67 -61.86 -0.88
C ASP A 5 7.98 -61.03 0.22
N ALA A 6 8.30 -61.28 1.51
CA ALA A 6 7.70 -60.53 2.63
C ALA A 6 8.30 -59.12 2.78
N GLN A 7 9.55 -58.91 2.38
CA GLN A 7 10.21 -57.59 2.39
C GLN A 7 9.71 -56.70 1.24
N LEU A 8 9.39 -57.29 0.08
CA LEU A 8 8.88 -56.55 -1.07
C LEU A 8 7.53 -55.88 -0.73
N TYR A 9 6.63 -56.59 -0.05
CA TYR A 9 5.35 -56.04 0.43
C TYR A 9 5.49 -54.92 1.47
N THR A 10 6.55 -54.94 2.28
CA THR A 10 6.79 -53.87 3.28
C THR A 10 7.37 -52.62 2.63
N ILE A 11 8.28 -52.77 1.65
CA ILE A 11 8.85 -51.65 0.91
C ILE A 11 7.79 -50.96 0.04
N GLU A 12 6.90 -51.74 -0.59
CA GLU A 12 5.82 -51.20 -1.42
C GLU A 12 4.79 -50.41 -0.58
N GLY A 13 4.43 -50.90 0.61
CA GLY A 13 3.54 -50.18 1.52
C GLY A 13 4.13 -48.83 1.99
N VAL A 14 5.43 -48.77 2.26
CA VAL A 14 6.12 -47.53 2.64
C VAL A 14 6.19 -46.56 1.45
N ALA A 15 6.48 -47.06 0.25
CA ALA A 15 6.50 -46.24 -0.96
C ALA A 15 5.12 -45.65 -1.28
N ALA A 16 4.06 -46.46 -1.17
CA ALA A 16 2.68 -45.99 -1.36
C ALA A 16 2.29 -44.94 -0.31
N GLY A 17 2.66 -45.13 0.96
CA GLY A 17 2.45 -44.14 2.01
C GLY A 17 3.15 -42.80 1.73
N MET A 18 4.40 -42.84 1.26
CA MET A 18 5.16 -41.64 0.88
C MET A 18 4.52 -40.92 -0.31
N ILE A 19 4.07 -41.65 -1.33
CA ILE A 19 3.38 -41.06 -2.49
C ILE A 19 2.05 -40.43 -2.08
N MET A 20 1.28 -41.07 -1.20
CA MET A 20 0.04 -40.49 -0.67
C MET A 20 0.27 -39.21 0.14
N LEU A 21 1.31 -39.17 0.98
CA LEU A 21 1.68 -37.96 1.72
C LEU A 21 2.16 -36.84 0.80
N LEU A 22 2.97 -37.15 -0.21
CA LEU A 22 3.40 -36.19 -1.21
C LEU A 22 2.21 -35.64 -2.00
N THR A 23 1.28 -36.51 -2.38
CA THR A 23 0.05 -36.12 -3.09
C THR A 23 -0.83 -35.24 -2.22
N ALA A 24 -1.02 -35.58 -0.95
CA ALA A 24 -1.76 -34.75 0.00
C ALA A 24 -1.07 -33.39 0.22
N TYR A 25 0.26 -33.37 0.34
CA TYR A 25 1.05 -32.15 0.44
C TYR A 25 0.91 -31.27 -0.81
N LEU A 26 0.95 -31.86 -2.00
CA LEU A 26 0.72 -31.15 -3.26
C LEU A 26 -0.72 -30.64 -3.36
N VAL A 27 -1.73 -31.44 -3.02
CA VAL A 27 -3.13 -31.01 -3.04
C VAL A 27 -3.37 -29.84 -2.07
N LEU A 28 -2.87 -29.95 -0.83
CA LEU A 28 -3.01 -28.89 0.18
C LEU A 28 -2.26 -27.60 -0.20
N ASN A 29 -1.09 -27.71 -0.85
CA ASN A 29 -0.36 -26.53 -1.33
C ASN A 29 -0.86 -25.99 -2.67
N THR A 30 -1.64 -26.77 -3.43
CA THR A 30 -2.24 -26.32 -4.70
C THR A 30 -3.64 -25.77 -4.51
N THR A 31 -4.32 -26.00 -3.37
CA THR A 31 -5.63 -25.40 -3.08
C THR A 31 -5.64 -23.88 -2.91
N SER A 32 -4.49 -23.20 -2.96
CA SER A 32 -4.41 -21.75 -3.14
C SER A 32 -4.04 -21.39 -4.59
N VAL A 33 -4.75 -21.96 -5.57
CA VAL A 33 -4.80 -21.33 -6.90
C VAL A 33 -5.60 -20.05 -6.74
N PHE A 34 -4.93 -18.95 -6.39
CA PHE A 34 -5.44 -17.62 -6.68
C PHE A 34 -5.47 -17.50 -8.20
N THR A 35 -6.62 -17.77 -8.81
CA THR A 35 -6.81 -17.45 -10.22
C THR A 35 -6.63 -15.94 -10.39
N PRO A 36 -5.90 -15.46 -11.41
CA PRO A 36 -5.70 -14.02 -11.65
C PRO A 36 -7.02 -13.22 -11.71
N GLY A 37 -8.14 -13.88 -12.00
CA GLY A 37 -9.48 -13.27 -11.98
C GLY A 37 -9.99 -12.90 -10.59
N ASP A 38 -9.64 -13.64 -9.53
CA ASP A 38 -10.21 -13.44 -8.18
C ASP A 38 -9.47 -12.38 -7.35
N VAL A 39 -8.21 -12.08 -7.70
CA VAL A 39 -7.43 -10.99 -7.09
C VAL A 39 -7.76 -9.61 -7.69
N HIS A 40 -8.34 -9.58 -8.90
CA HIS A 40 -8.57 -8.32 -9.60
C HIS A 40 -9.70 -7.48 -9.00
N ILE A 41 -10.76 -8.11 -8.49
CA ILE A 41 -11.89 -7.41 -7.84
C ILE A 41 -11.45 -6.66 -6.58
N PRO A 42 -10.77 -7.29 -5.59
CA PRO A 42 -10.33 -6.57 -4.39
C PRO A 42 -9.27 -5.52 -4.70
N ASP A 43 -8.42 -5.71 -5.71
CA ASP A 43 -7.44 -4.71 -6.14
C ASP A 43 -8.12 -3.51 -6.81
N MET A 44 -9.10 -3.73 -7.69
CA MET A 44 -9.92 -2.66 -8.28
C MET A 44 -10.67 -1.86 -7.20
N GLN A 45 -11.24 -2.55 -6.20
CA GLN A 45 -11.91 -1.90 -5.08
C GLN A 45 -10.94 -1.05 -4.25
N LEU A 46 -9.72 -1.54 -4.03
CA LEU A 46 -8.68 -0.81 -3.31
C LEU A 46 -8.24 0.43 -4.11
N GLU A 47 -8.06 0.29 -5.43
CA GLU A 47 -7.73 1.41 -6.33
C GLU A 47 -8.78 2.51 -6.26
N GLN A 48 -10.05 2.13 -6.39
CA GLN A 48 -11.19 3.05 -6.31
C GLN A 48 -11.25 3.74 -4.95
N THR A 49 -11.13 2.97 -3.86
CA THR A 49 -11.20 3.53 -2.49
C THR A 49 -10.06 4.50 -2.22
N VAL A 50 -8.83 4.17 -2.64
CA VAL A 50 -7.67 5.04 -2.45
C VAL A 50 -7.78 6.29 -3.34
N SER A 51 -8.22 6.14 -4.59
CA SER A 51 -8.49 7.25 -5.49
C SER A 51 -9.52 8.23 -4.92
N ASP A 52 -10.62 7.71 -4.40
CA ASP A 52 -11.67 8.51 -3.79
C ASP A 52 -11.18 9.20 -2.51
N ALA A 53 -10.42 8.50 -1.66
CA ALA A 53 -9.80 9.09 -0.48
C ALA A 53 -8.86 10.25 -0.83
N LEU A 54 -8.01 10.08 -1.85
CA LEU A 54 -7.13 11.16 -2.33
C LEU A 54 -7.93 12.33 -2.92
N ALA A 55 -9.00 12.05 -3.68
CA ALA A 55 -9.86 13.09 -4.23
C ALA A 55 -10.60 13.88 -3.14
N MET A 56 -11.07 13.20 -2.09
CA MET A 56 -11.69 13.86 -0.94
C MET A 56 -10.71 14.75 -0.18
N MET A 57 -9.47 14.29 0.04
CA MET A 57 -8.42 15.12 0.65
C MET A 57 -8.00 16.30 -0.22
N ASP A 58 -8.09 16.15 -1.54
CA ASP A 58 -7.77 17.19 -2.51
C ASP A 58 -8.93 18.18 -2.74
N THR A 59 -10.08 17.96 -2.12
CA THR A 59 -11.23 18.87 -2.22
C THR A 59 -11.16 19.93 -1.11
N PRO A 60 -11.15 21.23 -1.44
CA PRO A 60 -11.14 22.28 -0.43
C PRO A 60 -12.49 22.38 0.28
N ALA A 61 -12.47 22.60 1.60
CA ALA A 61 -13.68 22.74 2.42
C ALA A 61 -14.51 24.01 2.11
N VAL A 62 -13.89 25.03 1.49
CA VAL A 62 -14.52 26.28 1.10
C VAL A 62 -14.15 26.64 -0.33
N ASN A 63 -15.04 27.34 -1.04
CA ASN A 63 -14.77 27.79 -2.41
C ASN A 63 -13.56 28.74 -2.45
N GLY A 64 -12.59 28.44 -3.32
CA GLY A 64 -11.32 29.16 -3.41
C GLY A 64 -10.36 28.88 -2.25
N GLY A 65 -10.73 27.99 -1.33
CA GLY A 65 -9.86 27.50 -0.27
C GLY A 65 -8.82 26.52 -0.81
N ARG A 66 -7.82 26.26 0.03
CA ARG A 66 -6.78 25.27 -0.23
C ARG A 66 -7.23 23.89 0.22
N SER A 67 -6.86 22.85 -0.52
CA SER A 67 -7.13 21.46 -0.14
C SER A 67 -6.27 21.00 1.04
N ASP A 68 -6.79 20.06 1.83
CA ASP A 68 -6.02 19.45 2.92
C ASP A 68 -4.79 18.71 2.38
N LEU A 69 -4.91 18.09 1.21
CA LEU A 69 -3.79 17.44 0.54
C LEU A 69 -2.66 18.43 0.23
N ALA A 70 -2.99 19.59 -0.34
CA ALA A 70 -2.02 20.65 -0.55
C ALA A 70 -1.43 21.14 0.78
N ARG A 71 -2.25 21.24 1.85
CA ARG A 71 -1.79 21.58 3.21
C ARG A 71 -0.74 20.61 3.74
N PHE A 72 -0.99 19.31 3.64
CA PHE A 72 -0.07 18.28 4.09
C PHE A 72 1.25 18.29 3.32
N VAL A 73 1.17 18.43 2.00
CA VAL A 73 2.34 18.44 1.13
C VAL A 73 3.25 19.64 1.41
N GLN A 74 2.70 20.84 1.61
CA GLN A 74 3.57 21.99 1.91
C GLN A 74 4.15 21.97 3.33
N ASN A 75 3.55 21.20 4.25
CA ASN A 75 4.04 21.01 5.61
C ASN A 75 4.77 19.67 5.79
N ALA A 76 5.37 19.13 4.72
CA ALA A 76 5.98 17.80 4.72
C ALA A 76 7.12 17.59 5.74
N THR A 77 7.83 18.64 6.14
CA THR A 77 8.89 18.55 7.17
C THR A 77 8.36 18.80 8.58
N GLY A 78 7.12 19.28 8.72
CA GLY A 78 6.40 19.47 9.98
C GLY A 78 5.38 18.36 10.23
N SER A 79 4.19 18.72 10.72
CA SER A 79 3.11 17.75 11.02
C SER A 79 2.48 17.14 9.76
N GLY A 80 2.71 17.69 8.57
CA GLY A 80 1.99 17.32 7.35
C GLY A 80 2.07 15.83 6.99
N ARG A 81 3.19 15.16 7.31
CA ARG A 81 3.34 13.70 7.13
C ARG A 81 2.45 12.88 8.06
N ALA A 82 2.37 13.28 9.33
CA ALA A 82 1.55 12.63 10.34
C ALA A 82 0.07 12.93 10.09
N ASP A 83 -0.26 14.17 9.72
CA ASP A 83 -1.62 14.58 9.39
C ASP A 83 -2.14 13.83 8.16
N PHE A 84 -1.30 13.69 7.11
CA PHE A 84 -1.63 12.86 5.95
C PHE A 84 -1.83 11.40 6.33
N HIS A 85 -0.96 10.82 7.17
CA HIS A 85 -1.11 9.46 7.65
C HIS A 85 -2.46 9.27 8.37
N ASN A 86 -2.78 10.17 9.30
CA ASN A 86 -4.02 10.11 10.08
C ASN A 86 -5.24 10.27 9.19
N ALA A 87 -5.23 11.23 8.26
CA ALA A 87 -6.33 11.41 7.31
C ALA A 87 -6.51 10.15 6.44
N LEU A 88 -5.46 9.71 5.73
CA LEU A 88 -5.56 8.58 4.82
C LEU A 88 -5.92 7.28 5.55
N MET A 89 -5.18 6.91 6.61
CA MET A 89 -5.40 5.66 7.31
C MET A 89 -6.60 5.71 8.25
N ALA A 90 -6.62 6.63 9.21
CA ALA A 90 -7.63 6.61 10.28
C ALA A 90 -8.99 7.12 9.81
N THR A 91 -9.03 8.10 8.91
CA THR A 91 -10.29 8.71 8.47
C THR A 91 -10.88 8.05 7.23
N TYR A 92 -10.08 7.69 6.22
CA TYR A 92 -10.62 7.18 4.96
C TYR A 92 -10.51 5.65 4.79
N LEU A 93 -9.35 5.05 5.05
CA LEU A 93 -9.14 3.62 4.75
C LEU A 93 -9.49 2.66 5.88
N ARG A 94 -9.45 3.12 7.14
CA ARG A 94 -9.70 2.28 8.34
C ARG A 94 -10.91 2.72 9.14
N SER A 95 -11.72 3.67 8.66
CA SER A 95 -12.94 4.07 9.36
C SER A 95 -13.94 2.92 9.36
N THR A 96 -14.43 2.54 10.55
CA THR A 96 -15.49 1.54 10.68
C THR A 96 -16.72 2.14 11.35
N THR A 97 -17.89 1.77 10.85
CA THR A 97 -19.18 2.17 11.43
C THR A 97 -19.67 1.08 12.37
N GLY A 98 -19.31 1.15 13.65
CA GLY A 98 -19.78 0.20 14.68
C GLY A 98 -19.02 0.35 16.00
N PRO A 99 -19.52 -0.22 17.11
CA PRO A 99 -18.68 -0.41 18.30
C PRO A 99 -17.41 -1.17 17.88
N PRO A 100 -16.25 -0.95 18.53
CA PRO A 100 -15.01 -1.65 18.18
C PRO A 100 -15.20 -3.15 18.38
N ILE A 101 -15.74 -3.82 17.37
CA ILE A 101 -15.53 -5.24 17.14
C ILE A 101 -14.02 -5.34 17.04
N GLN A 102 -13.41 -6.13 17.94
CA GLN A 102 -11.97 -6.38 18.05
C GLN A 102 -11.28 -6.04 16.74
N ALA A 103 -10.45 -4.98 16.79
CA ALA A 103 -9.86 -4.25 15.69
C ALA A 103 -10.03 -4.96 14.33
N PRO A 104 -10.73 -4.35 13.35
CA PRO A 104 -10.71 -4.89 11.99
C PRO A 104 -9.25 -5.19 11.67
N VAL A 105 -8.96 -6.44 11.29
CA VAL A 105 -7.64 -6.87 10.84
C VAL A 105 -7.40 -6.16 9.50
N ASN A 106 -7.14 -4.87 9.58
CA ASN A 106 -6.98 -3.98 8.46
C ASN A 106 -5.49 -3.69 8.35
N ASP A 107 -4.80 -4.69 7.80
CA ASP A 107 -3.35 -4.69 7.61
C ASP A 107 -2.93 -3.85 6.40
N LEU A 108 -3.79 -2.93 5.94
CA LEU A 108 -3.45 -2.00 4.86
C LEU A 108 -2.21 -1.20 5.24
N GLN A 109 -1.22 -1.25 4.37
CA GLN A 109 0.01 -0.49 4.42
C GLN A 109 0.10 0.42 3.20
N TYR A 110 0.90 1.48 3.30
CA TYR A 110 1.10 2.39 2.18
C TYR A 110 2.50 3.00 2.16
N GLU A 111 2.86 3.51 0.99
CA GLU A 111 4.02 4.35 0.74
C GLU A 111 3.58 5.50 -0.17
N ALA A 112 3.90 6.73 0.22
CA ALA A 112 3.62 7.92 -0.56
C ALA A 112 4.91 8.58 -1.02
N GLN A 113 4.98 8.94 -2.30
CA GLN A 113 6.08 9.63 -2.93
C GLN A 113 5.58 10.90 -3.62
N ILE A 114 6.39 11.95 -3.61
CA ILE A 114 6.11 13.21 -4.31
C ILE A 114 7.14 13.38 -5.41
N TYR A 115 6.67 13.62 -6.63
CA TYR A 115 7.49 14.06 -7.75
C TYR A 115 7.32 15.57 -7.93
N TYR A 116 8.45 16.26 -8.04
CA TYR A 116 8.52 17.72 -8.09
C TYR A 116 9.60 18.18 -9.06
N ARG A 117 9.53 19.45 -9.49
CA ARG A 117 10.56 20.08 -10.30
C ARG A 117 11.61 20.74 -9.40
N GLN A 118 12.87 20.38 -9.58
CA GLN A 118 13.97 20.97 -8.84
C GLN A 118 14.33 22.36 -9.38
N SER A 119 14.51 23.35 -8.50
CA SER A 119 14.82 24.74 -8.90
C SER A 119 16.16 24.89 -9.62
N ALA A 120 17.20 24.23 -9.11
CA ALA A 120 18.58 24.43 -9.57
C ALA A 120 18.86 23.83 -10.96
N THR A 121 18.24 22.70 -11.28
CA THR A 121 18.51 21.93 -12.51
C THR A 121 17.34 21.96 -13.49
N GLY A 122 16.13 22.27 -13.02
CA GLY A 122 14.90 22.17 -13.80
C GLY A 122 14.45 20.73 -14.07
N SER A 123 15.15 19.73 -13.52
CA SER A 123 14.84 18.31 -13.66
C SER A 123 13.72 17.89 -12.72
N VAL A 124 12.96 16.87 -13.12
CA VAL A 124 11.99 16.20 -12.25
C VAL A 124 12.73 15.28 -11.29
N GLN A 125 12.45 15.41 -10.00
CA GLN A 125 13.00 14.61 -8.92
C GLN A 125 11.85 14.02 -8.11
N ASN A 126 12.12 12.96 -7.35
CA ASN A 126 11.16 12.39 -6.41
C ASN A 126 11.69 12.40 -4.98
N MET A 127 10.78 12.28 -4.03
CA MET A 127 11.09 12.07 -2.63
C MET A 127 10.03 11.19 -1.98
N THR A 128 10.43 10.42 -0.98
CA THR A 128 9.47 9.75 -0.09
C THR A 128 8.80 10.80 0.78
N PHE A 129 7.47 10.90 0.68
CA PHE A 129 6.67 11.77 1.51
C PHE A 129 6.45 11.16 2.88
N THR A 130 5.83 9.98 2.94
CA THR A 130 5.60 9.23 4.18
C THR A 130 5.33 7.76 3.84
N ARG A 131 5.41 6.87 4.83
CA ARG A 131 5.21 5.42 4.66
C ARG A 131 4.66 4.82 5.94
N SER A 132 3.97 3.69 5.83
CA SER A 132 3.47 2.96 6.99
C SER A 132 4.57 2.57 7.97
N ALA A 133 5.75 2.15 7.48
CA ALA A 133 6.89 1.81 8.33
C ALA A 133 7.35 2.98 9.25
N ALA A 134 7.16 4.23 8.83
CA ALA A 134 7.48 5.40 9.66
C ALA A 134 6.45 5.60 10.81
N ASN A 135 5.33 4.90 10.77
CA ASN A 135 4.21 5.00 11.71
C ASN A 135 3.89 3.65 12.37
N GLY A 136 4.89 2.77 12.51
CA GLY A 136 4.75 1.45 13.17
C GLY A 136 4.18 0.33 12.29
N GLY A 137 4.01 0.57 10.98
CA GLY A 137 3.61 -0.44 10.00
C GLY A 137 4.80 -1.22 9.39
N ARG A 138 4.53 -1.95 8.31
CA ARG A 138 5.53 -2.81 7.63
C ARG A 138 6.09 -2.13 6.37
N GLU A 139 7.30 -2.49 5.98
CA GLU A 139 7.86 -2.13 4.66
C GLU A 139 7.32 -3.04 3.57
N TYR A 140 7.23 -2.52 2.34
CA TYR A 140 6.78 -3.31 1.19
C TYR A 140 7.85 -4.32 0.77
N LEU A 141 7.48 -5.60 0.69
CA LEU A 141 8.43 -6.68 0.38
C LEU A 141 8.37 -7.17 -1.09
N ALA A 142 7.74 -6.40 -1.98
CA ALA A 142 7.61 -6.71 -3.43
C ALA A 142 6.94 -8.04 -3.78
N ARG A 143 6.36 -8.73 -2.79
CA ARG A 143 5.63 -10.01 -2.93
C ARG A 143 4.12 -9.84 -2.74
N GLU A 144 3.72 -8.72 -2.15
CA GLU A 144 2.32 -8.42 -1.84
C GLU A 144 1.68 -7.71 -3.03
N PRO A 145 0.42 -8.03 -3.38
CA PRO A 145 -0.32 -7.27 -4.38
C PRO A 145 -0.47 -5.84 -3.88
N ALA A 146 -0.04 -4.90 -4.72
CA ALA A 146 -0.02 -3.49 -4.42
C ALA A 146 -0.68 -2.71 -5.56
N VAL A 147 -1.46 -1.71 -5.17
CA VAL A 147 -2.14 -0.81 -6.08
C VAL A 147 -1.50 0.55 -5.95
N ARG A 148 -1.37 1.27 -7.06
CA ARG A 148 -0.73 2.58 -7.12
C ARG A 148 -1.69 3.59 -7.70
N VAL A 149 -1.89 4.69 -6.99
CA VAL A 149 -2.78 5.78 -7.38
C VAL A 149 -1.99 7.08 -7.38
N THR A 150 -2.22 7.91 -8.39
CA THR A 150 -1.55 9.20 -8.55
C THR A 150 -2.54 10.35 -8.53
N ARG A 151 -2.17 11.47 -7.90
CA ARG A 151 -2.95 12.70 -7.84
C ARG A 151 -2.05 13.92 -8.02
N TRP A 152 -2.49 14.88 -8.84
CA TRP A 152 -1.83 16.18 -8.95
C TRP A 152 -2.23 17.08 -7.78
N VAL A 153 -1.26 17.76 -7.18
CA VAL A 153 -1.45 18.64 -6.03
C VAL A 153 -0.84 20.00 -6.36
N SER A 154 -1.55 21.09 -6.09
CA SER A 154 -1.02 22.43 -6.29
C SER A 154 -0.04 22.80 -5.17
N TYR A 155 1.11 23.34 -5.58
CA TYR A 155 2.09 23.95 -4.69
C TYR A 155 2.17 25.44 -4.98
N ASP A 156 2.05 26.22 -3.91
CA ASP A 156 2.16 27.67 -3.94
C ASP A 156 3.28 28.08 -2.97
N PRO A 157 4.40 28.65 -3.48
CA PRO A 157 5.52 29.10 -2.65
C PRO A 157 5.21 30.36 -1.84
N ALA A 158 4.13 31.10 -2.15
CA ALA A 158 3.73 32.29 -1.39
C ALA A 158 3.09 31.94 -0.04
N LEU A 159 2.67 30.69 0.14
CA LEU A 159 2.07 30.22 1.37
C LEU A 159 3.13 29.74 2.38
N PRO A 160 2.88 29.86 3.70
CA PRO A 160 3.77 29.30 4.70
C PRO A 160 3.99 27.81 4.46
N HIS A 161 5.24 27.45 4.23
CA HIS A 161 5.67 26.07 4.04
C HIS A 161 6.89 25.82 4.91
N THR A 162 6.97 24.63 5.51
CA THR A 162 8.17 24.21 6.27
C THR A 162 9.17 23.45 5.40
N LEU A 163 8.83 23.24 4.13
CA LEU A 163 9.66 22.54 3.15
C LEU A 163 11.05 23.16 3.03
N GLY A 164 12.07 22.42 3.51
CA GLY A 164 13.49 22.74 3.35
C GLY A 164 14.13 22.05 2.14
N LEU A 165 13.38 21.85 1.07
CA LEU A 165 13.78 21.06 -0.10
C LEU A 165 14.05 21.94 -1.32
N PRO A 166 14.86 21.49 -2.30
CA PRO A 166 15.28 22.30 -3.46
C PRO A 166 14.18 22.43 -4.53
N TRP A 167 12.97 22.79 -4.12
CA TRP A 167 11.81 22.94 -5.00
C TRP A 167 11.90 24.27 -5.75
N ASP A 168 11.30 24.34 -6.93
CA ASP A 168 11.12 25.60 -7.65
C ASP A 168 10.28 26.59 -6.82
N ASN A 169 10.74 27.84 -6.67
CA ASN A 169 10.06 28.92 -5.94
C ASN A 169 8.93 29.54 -6.78
N ARG A 170 8.23 28.71 -7.56
CA ARG A 170 7.13 29.09 -8.44
C ARG A 170 5.93 28.22 -8.11
N GLU A 171 4.75 28.74 -8.43
CA GLU A 171 3.56 27.90 -8.46
C GLU A 171 3.79 26.72 -9.41
N GLN A 172 3.55 25.51 -8.91
CA GLN A 172 3.76 24.29 -9.68
C GLN A 172 2.76 23.20 -9.26
N ALA A 173 2.48 22.29 -10.18
CA ALA A 173 1.76 21.07 -9.88
C ALA A 173 2.76 19.97 -9.49
N LEU A 174 2.57 19.38 -8.32
CA LEU A 174 3.32 18.24 -7.80
C LEU A 174 2.53 16.97 -8.08
N LEU A 175 3.21 15.87 -8.39
CA LEU A 175 2.56 14.57 -8.51
C LEU A 175 2.75 13.82 -7.19
N LEU A 176 1.65 13.55 -6.49
CA LEU A 176 1.62 12.64 -5.37
C LEU A 176 1.28 11.24 -5.88
N GLU A 177 2.16 10.29 -5.63
CA GLU A 177 1.96 8.87 -5.89
C GLU A 177 1.80 8.14 -4.56
N VAL A 178 0.73 7.35 -4.42
CA VAL A 178 0.48 6.54 -3.23
C VAL A 178 0.33 5.10 -3.66
N MET A 179 1.23 4.26 -3.17
CA MET A 179 1.17 2.81 -3.28
C MET A 179 0.55 2.24 -2.01
N VAL A 180 -0.43 1.36 -2.15
CA VAL A 180 -1.16 0.73 -1.04
C VAL A 180 -1.18 -0.77 -1.25
N TRP A 181 -0.96 -1.53 -0.19
CA TRP A 181 -0.99 -2.99 -0.20
C TRP A 181 -1.57 -3.54 1.09
N ARG A 182 -1.91 -4.83 1.09
CA ARG A 182 -2.28 -5.57 2.30
C ARG A 182 -1.03 -6.24 2.87
N GLY A 183 -0.66 -5.89 4.10
CA GLY A 183 0.53 -6.42 4.79
C GLY A 183 0.19 -7.42 5.89
#